data_AF-A0A1S3C5N5-F1
#
_entry.id   AF-A0A1S3C5N5-F1
#
_cell.length_a   1.000
_cell.length_b   1.000
_cell.length_c   1.000
_cell.angle_alpha   90.00
_cell.angle_beta   90.00
_cell.angle_gamma   90.00
#
_symmetry.space_group_name_H-M   'P 1'
#
loop_
_entity.id
_entity.type
_entity.pdbx_description
1 polymer ?
#
loop_
_entity_poly.entity_id
_entity_poly.type
_entity_poly.pdbx_seq_one_letter_code
_entity_poly.pdbx_strand_id
1 'polypeptide(L)'
;MSFSDSDSSSYGGDYKNFRQISRDRLLHEMLRSAKTGDSKSTWKVLIMDKLTVKIMSYSCKMADITDEGVSLVEDIYRRRQPLPSMDAIYFIQPSRENVIMFLSDMSGRSPLYRKAFVFFSSPISKELVTHIKRDSTVLPRIAALKEMNLEYFAIDSQGFTTNNEKALEELFCDDESSQKGVACLNEMAIRVGTVFASLREFPFVRYRAAKSLDATTMTTFRDLIPTKVAAGVYDCITKYKKTIPDFPQSETCELLILDRSIDQIAPVIHEWTYDAMCRDLLSMEGNKYVHEVPSKVGGPPEKKEVLLEDHDPVWLELRHAHIADASERLHEKMTNFVSKNKAAQIHQGSRNSSELSTRDLQKMVQALPQYSEQIDKLSLHVEIAVKLNKFIKEQGLRELGQIEQDLVFGDAGTKEVIKFLTTNEDASRENKLRLLMILAAIYPEKFEGEKGQNLMKLAKLPPEDMSAVTNMRLLGAAPDSKKSSLGSFSLKFDIHKKKRAVRKQQNGGEETWQLSRFYPMIEVMADEGTVLQIQRYDIDFLAFIQSISLFSRDLLEVVGLKCGKKCDCTGNKKQSKFSL
;
A
#
# COMPACT_ATOMS: atom_id res chain seq x y z
N MET A 1 -12.47 -34.62 -21.26
CA MET A 1 -12.89 -33.47 -22.08
C MET A 1 -11.91 -32.37 -21.81
N SER A 2 -11.11 -32.01 -22.82
CA SER A 2 -10.06 -31.00 -22.75
C SER A 2 -10.67 -29.61 -22.73
N PHE A 3 -10.54 -28.90 -21.61
CA PHE A 3 -10.78 -27.46 -21.58
C PHE A 3 -9.61 -26.78 -22.26
N SER A 4 -9.86 -26.29 -23.46
CA SER A 4 -8.97 -25.42 -24.23
C SER A 4 -9.15 -24.01 -23.69
N ASP A 5 -8.10 -23.47 -23.08
CA ASP A 5 -7.98 -22.04 -22.79
C ASP A 5 -8.11 -21.26 -24.09
N SER A 6 -9.24 -20.60 -24.24
CA SER A 6 -9.51 -19.65 -25.31
C SER A 6 -10.28 -18.49 -24.70
N ASP A 7 -9.53 -17.59 -24.06
CA ASP A 7 -9.99 -16.26 -23.67
C ASP A 7 -10.20 -15.40 -24.92
N SER A 8 -11.23 -15.72 -25.69
CA SER A 8 -11.80 -14.83 -26.69
C SER A 8 -13.31 -14.71 -26.48
N SER A 9 -13.72 -13.96 -25.46
CA SER A 9 -15.06 -13.40 -25.37
C SER A 9 -15.12 -12.11 -26.17
N SER A 10 -15.95 -12.14 -27.20
CA SER A 10 -16.32 -11.05 -28.09
C SER A 10 -17.37 -10.13 -27.44
N TYR A 11 -17.13 -8.82 -27.51
CA TYR A 11 -18.12 -7.72 -27.39
C TYR A 11 -19.10 -7.77 -26.18
N GLY A 12 -18.53 -7.54 -25.00
CA GLY A 12 -19.13 -6.84 -23.86
C GLY A 12 -18.01 -6.01 -23.23
N GLY A 13 -18.28 -4.87 -22.62
CA GLY A 13 -17.23 -4.07 -21.97
C GLY A 13 -16.66 -4.80 -20.74
N ASP A 14 -15.79 -5.77 -20.96
CA ASP A 14 -15.21 -6.59 -19.90
C ASP A 14 -14.34 -5.71 -19.02
N TYR A 15 -14.72 -5.59 -17.75
CA TYR A 15 -13.99 -4.87 -16.72
C TYR A 15 -12.56 -5.42 -16.63
N LYS A 16 -11.58 -4.63 -17.06
CA LYS A 16 -10.16 -5.01 -16.95
C LYS A 16 -9.66 -4.65 -15.55
N ASN A 17 -9.05 -5.62 -14.90
CA ASN A 17 -8.41 -5.39 -13.60
C ASN A 17 -7.11 -4.58 -13.74
N PHE A 18 -6.61 -4.01 -12.64
CA PHE A 18 -5.39 -3.18 -12.65
C PHE A 18 -4.17 -3.91 -13.23
N ARG A 19 -4.03 -5.21 -12.93
CA ARG A 19 -2.93 -6.04 -13.40
C ARG A 19 -2.96 -6.22 -14.92
N GLN A 20 -4.14 -6.50 -15.48
CA GLN A 20 -4.34 -6.69 -16.91
C GLN A 20 -4.12 -5.39 -17.68
N ILE A 21 -4.58 -4.26 -17.14
CA ILE A 21 -4.31 -2.94 -17.73
C ILE A 21 -2.80 -2.67 -17.76
N SER A 22 -2.11 -2.83 -16.62
CA SER A 22 -0.66 -2.64 -16.56
C SER A 22 0.09 -3.58 -17.53
N ARG A 23 -0.31 -4.86 -17.57
CA ARG A 23 0.25 -5.88 -18.46
C ARG A 23 0.07 -5.50 -19.93
N ASP A 24 -1.14 -5.16 -20.35
CA ASP A 24 -1.44 -4.78 -21.73
C ASP A 24 -0.61 -3.57 -22.16
N ARG A 25 -0.48 -2.56 -21.29
CA ARG A 25 0.36 -1.38 -21.57
C ARG A 25 1.84 -1.76 -21.69
N LEU A 26 2.38 -2.55 -20.77
CA LEU A 26 3.79 -2.97 -20.82
C LEU A 26 4.10 -3.82 -22.06
N LEU A 27 3.26 -4.80 -22.38
CA LEU A 27 3.51 -5.70 -23.51
C LEU A 27 3.21 -5.04 -24.86
N HIS A 28 2.06 -4.37 -24.99
CA HIS A 28 1.60 -3.86 -26.29
C HIS A 28 2.04 -2.41 -26.55
N GLU A 29 1.91 -1.51 -25.57
CA GLU A 29 2.26 -0.11 -25.76
C GLU A 29 3.78 0.12 -25.72
N MET A 30 4.51 -0.60 -24.85
CA MET A 30 5.97 -0.49 -24.73
C MET A 30 6.72 -1.50 -25.60
N LEU A 31 6.65 -2.81 -25.29
CA LEU A 31 7.51 -3.80 -25.95
C LEU A 31 7.18 -3.97 -27.44
N ARG A 32 5.89 -4.10 -27.78
CA ARG A 32 5.46 -4.26 -29.17
C ARG A 32 5.69 -3.00 -30.00
N SER A 33 5.58 -1.79 -29.42
CA SER A 33 5.90 -0.56 -30.18
C SER A 33 7.38 -0.41 -30.49
N ALA A 34 8.26 -1.11 -29.76
CA ALA A 34 9.68 -1.21 -30.09
C ALA A 34 9.97 -2.24 -31.21
N LYS A 35 9.01 -3.11 -31.57
CA LYS A 35 9.15 -4.05 -32.71
C LYS A 35 9.06 -3.24 -34.01
N THR A 36 10.21 -2.83 -34.53
CA THR A 36 10.28 -2.19 -35.84
C THR A 36 10.19 -3.27 -36.91
N GLY A 37 9.25 -3.18 -37.84
CA GLY A 37 9.00 -4.20 -38.88
C GLY A 37 10.20 -4.54 -39.78
N ASP A 38 11.25 -3.72 -39.77
CA ASP A 38 12.49 -3.90 -40.54
C ASP A 38 13.72 -4.32 -39.69
N SER A 39 13.59 -4.59 -38.39
CA SER A 39 14.76 -4.88 -37.56
C SER A 39 15.30 -6.29 -37.81
N LYS A 40 16.48 -6.40 -38.46
CA LYS A 40 17.29 -7.63 -38.60
C LYS A 40 17.60 -8.37 -37.29
N SER A 41 17.34 -7.77 -36.12
CA SER A 41 17.41 -8.45 -34.82
C SER A 41 16.01 -8.54 -34.20
N THR A 42 15.44 -9.74 -34.21
CA THR A 42 14.18 -10.07 -33.53
C THR A 42 14.26 -9.85 -32.02
N TRP A 43 15.46 -9.99 -31.46
CA TRP A 43 15.71 -9.93 -30.03
C TRP A 43 16.22 -8.56 -29.57
N LYS A 44 15.75 -8.14 -28.39
CA LYS A 44 16.12 -6.89 -27.71
C LYS A 44 16.55 -7.13 -26.27
N VAL A 45 17.29 -6.18 -25.71
CA VAL A 45 17.68 -6.17 -24.30
C VAL A 45 16.79 -5.18 -23.56
N LEU A 46 16.12 -5.62 -22.50
CA LEU A 46 15.30 -4.77 -21.64
C LEU A 46 16.13 -4.33 -20.43
N ILE A 47 16.29 -3.02 -20.27
CA ILE A 47 17.09 -2.40 -19.21
C ILE A 47 16.12 -1.67 -18.29
N MET A 48 16.20 -2.00 -17.02
CA MET A 48 15.30 -1.47 -16.00
C MET A 48 16.07 -0.96 -14.79
N ASP A 49 15.42 -0.10 -14.02
CA ASP A 49 15.86 0.31 -12.69
C ASP A 49 15.12 -0.47 -11.59
N LYS A 50 15.47 -0.20 -10.33
CA LYS A 50 14.91 -0.92 -9.18
C LYS A 50 13.38 -0.79 -9.08
N LEU A 51 12.79 0.35 -9.45
CA LEU A 51 11.35 0.56 -9.37
C LEU A 51 10.63 -0.15 -10.53
N THR A 52 11.11 0.06 -11.75
CA THR A 52 10.52 -0.47 -12.98
C THR A 52 10.63 -2.00 -13.06
N VAL A 53 11.70 -2.62 -12.53
CA VAL A 53 11.77 -4.07 -12.33
C VAL A 53 10.59 -4.57 -11.50
N LYS A 54 10.30 -3.89 -10.38
CA LYS A 54 9.14 -4.22 -9.54
C LYS A 54 7.84 -4.02 -10.32
N ILE A 55 7.66 -2.93 -11.06
CA ILE A 55 6.41 -2.70 -11.82
C ILE A 55 6.18 -3.83 -12.82
N MET A 56 7.24 -4.25 -13.52
CA MET A 56 7.19 -5.34 -14.48
C MET A 56 6.87 -6.67 -13.80
N SER A 57 7.48 -6.97 -12.64
CA SER A 57 7.29 -8.24 -11.94
C SER A 57 5.87 -8.44 -11.39
N TYR A 58 5.17 -7.36 -11.02
CA TYR A 58 3.78 -7.44 -10.54
C TYR A 58 2.75 -7.66 -11.66
N SER A 59 3.12 -7.44 -12.93
CA SER A 59 2.19 -7.45 -14.06
C SER A 59 2.48 -8.54 -15.10
N CYS A 60 3.75 -8.94 -15.25
CA CYS A 60 4.22 -9.81 -16.33
C CYS A 60 5.12 -10.94 -15.82
N LYS A 61 4.96 -12.16 -16.36
CA LYS A 61 5.88 -13.28 -16.16
C LYS A 61 7.02 -13.19 -17.17
N MET A 62 8.14 -13.86 -16.91
CA MET A 62 9.28 -13.88 -17.83
C MET A 62 8.91 -14.43 -19.22
N ALA A 63 8.04 -15.44 -19.29
CA ALA A 63 7.55 -15.99 -20.56
C ALA A 63 6.90 -14.91 -21.44
N ASP A 64 6.06 -14.05 -20.85
CA ASP A 64 5.37 -12.99 -21.57
C ASP A 64 6.33 -11.96 -22.16
N ILE A 65 7.42 -11.68 -21.42
CA ILE A 65 8.46 -10.74 -21.83
C ILE A 65 9.27 -11.32 -22.99
N THR A 66 9.61 -12.62 -22.91
CA THR A 66 10.35 -13.32 -23.96
C THR A 66 9.53 -13.47 -25.24
N ASP A 67 8.23 -13.73 -25.12
CA ASP A 67 7.32 -13.84 -26.26
C ASP A 67 7.18 -12.51 -27.02
N GLU A 68 7.34 -11.38 -26.32
CA GLU A 68 7.40 -10.05 -26.92
C GLU A 68 8.81 -9.67 -27.45
N GLY A 69 9.73 -10.63 -27.60
CA GLY A 69 11.01 -10.44 -28.30
C GLY A 69 12.13 -9.84 -27.44
N VAL A 70 12.01 -9.92 -26.13
CA VAL A 70 13.09 -9.56 -25.19
C VAL A 70 13.89 -10.82 -24.86
N SER A 71 15.21 -10.80 -25.12
CA SER A 71 16.08 -11.95 -24.84
C SER A 71 16.74 -11.86 -23.47
N LEU A 72 16.93 -10.65 -22.95
CA LEU A 72 17.69 -10.42 -21.73
C LEU A 72 17.11 -9.24 -20.97
N VAL A 73 17.02 -9.39 -19.65
CA VAL A 73 16.61 -8.34 -18.72
C VAL A 73 17.81 -7.96 -17.85
N GLU A 74 18.18 -6.68 -17.86
CA GLU A 74 19.37 -6.17 -17.19
C GLU A 74 19.06 -4.98 -16.29
N ASP A 75 19.87 -4.82 -15.24
CA ASP A 75 19.79 -3.70 -14.30
C ASP A 75 20.70 -2.56 -14.78
N ILE A 76 20.16 -1.34 -14.87
CA ILE A 76 20.89 -0.14 -15.29
C ILE A 76 22.12 0.17 -14.41
N TYR A 77 22.07 -0.16 -13.11
CA TYR A 77 23.15 0.12 -12.16
C TYR A 77 24.27 -0.93 -12.19
N ARG A 78 24.05 -2.06 -12.86
CA ARG A 78 25.06 -3.12 -12.99
C ARG A 78 25.90 -2.91 -14.24
N ARG A 79 27.16 -3.38 -14.17
CA ARG A 79 28.05 -3.41 -15.34
C ARG A 79 27.56 -4.48 -16.30
N ARG A 80 27.23 -4.06 -17.52
CA ARG A 80 26.65 -4.90 -18.58
C ARG A 80 27.66 -5.17 -19.68
N GLN A 81 27.50 -6.30 -20.37
CA GLN A 81 28.34 -6.66 -21.52
C GLN A 81 27.91 -5.84 -22.76
N PRO A 82 28.85 -5.27 -23.54
CA PRO A 82 28.51 -4.57 -24.77
C PRO A 82 27.91 -5.52 -25.82
N LEU A 83 26.70 -5.22 -26.28
CA LEU A 83 25.97 -5.95 -27.32
C LEU A 83 25.57 -4.99 -28.46
N PRO A 84 26.54 -4.47 -29.24
CA PRO A 84 26.31 -3.40 -30.22
C PRO A 84 25.46 -3.84 -31.42
N SER A 85 25.19 -5.14 -31.57
CA SER A 85 24.31 -5.70 -32.62
C SER A 85 22.82 -5.68 -32.24
N MET A 86 22.50 -5.57 -30.94
CA MET A 86 21.14 -5.61 -30.40
C MET A 86 20.61 -4.20 -30.11
N ASP A 87 19.29 -4.04 -30.20
CA ASP A 87 18.62 -2.83 -29.72
C ASP A 87 18.30 -2.98 -28.22
N ALA A 88 18.28 -1.86 -27.51
CA ALA A 88 17.94 -1.80 -26.10
C ALA A 88 16.62 -1.04 -25.87
N ILE A 89 15.79 -1.58 -24.98
CA ILE A 89 14.61 -0.92 -24.44
C ILE A 89 14.95 -0.49 -23.02
N TYR A 90 14.94 0.81 -22.75
CA TYR A 90 15.10 1.37 -21.42
C TYR A 90 13.73 1.68 -20.85
N PHE A 91 13.32 0.97 -19.80
CA PHE A 91 12.15 1.33 -19.00
C PHE A 91 12.66 1.81 -17.64
N ILE A 92 12.69 3.12 -17.41
CA ILE A 92 13.41 3.74 -16.29
C ILE A 92 12.66 4.93 -15.71
N GLN A 93 12.89 5.25 -14.44
CA GLN A 93 12.43 6.49 -13.83
C GLN A 93 13.16 7.71 -14.42
N PRO A 94 12.48 8.87 -14.56
CA PRO A 94 13.09 10.11 -15.04
C PRO A 94 13.95 10.77 -13.95
N SER A 95 14.94 10.05 -13.44
CA SER A 95 15.92 10.56 -12.48
C SER A 95 17.18 11.04 -13.19
N ARG A 96 17.90 12.00 -12.56
CA ARG A 96 19.16 12.51 -13.11
C ARG A 96 20.21 11.40 -13.25
N GLU A 97 20.26 10.49 -12.29
CA GLU A 97 21.18 9.34 -12.28
C GLU A 97 20.89 8.40 -13.44
N ASN A 98 19.63 8.00 -13.63
CA ASN A 98 19.22 7.12 -14.72
C ASN A 98 19.54 7.73 -16.09
N VAL A 99 19.27 9.03 -16.27
CA VAL A 99 19.57 9.74 -17.52
C VAL A 99 21.09 9.78 -17.77
N ILE A 100 21.91 10.01 -16.75
CA ILE A 100 23.38 10.01 -16.89
C ILE A 100 23.88 8.61 -17.30
N MET A 101 23.38 7.56 -16.64
CA MET A 101 23.75 6.17 -16.96
C MET A 101 23.34 5.80 -18.39
N PHE A 102 22.11 6.13 -18.78
CA PHE A 102 21.62 5.95 -20.14
C PHE A 102 22.50 6.66 -21.19
N LEU A 103 22.83 7.94 -20.96
CA LEU A 103 23.69 8.70 -21.87
C LEU A 103 25.09 8.06 -21.95
N SER A 104 25.64 7.63 -20.81
CA SER A 104 26.93 6.94 -20.77
C SER A 104 26.94 5.66 -21.60
N ASP A 105 25.90 4.82 -21.49
CA ASP A 105 25.79 3.55 -22.23
C ASP A 105 25.80 3.76 -23.76
N MET A 106 25.17 4.84 -24.21
CA MET A 106 24.97 5.15 -25.62
C MET A 106 26.02 6.10 -26.18
N SER A 107 26.90 6.65 -25.33
CA SER A 107 27.96 7.56 -25.73
C SER A 107 29.16 6.83 -26.39
N GLY A 108 30.02 7.59 -27.06
CA GLY A 108 31.30 7.09 -27.57
C GLY A 108 31.24 6.31 -28.89
N ARG A 109 32.42 5.84 -29.33
CA ARG A 109 32.61 5.14 -30.61
C ARG A 109 32.06 3.72 -30.61
N SER A 110 32.09 3.05 -29.46
CA SER A 110 31.57 1.69 -29.25
C SER A 110 30.47 1.73 -28.18
N PRO A 111 29.22 2.08 -28.54
CA PRO A 111 28.12 2.02 -27.60
C PRO A 111 27.85 0.59 -27.13
N LEU A 112 27.17 0.46 -26.00
CA LEU A 112 26.72 -0.84 -25.50
C LEU A 112 25.66 -1.46 -26.42
N TYR A 113 24.84 -0.64 -27.09
CA TYR A 113 23.71 -1.10 -27.91
C TYR A 113 23.60 -0.32 -29.22
N ARG A 114 22.89 -0.88 -30.21
CA ARG A 114 22.73 -0.29 -31.55
C ARG A 114 21.84 0.96 -31.53
N LYS A 115 20.63 0.81 -30.99
CA LYS A 115 19.60 1.85 -30.84
C LYS A 115 18.96 1.72 -29.47
N ALA A 116 18.50 2.85 -28.93
CA ALA A 116 17.80 2.90 -27.66
C ALA A 116 16.34 3.33 -27.86
N PHE A 117 15.41 2.54 -27.31
CA PHE A 117 14.01 2.89 -27.12
C PHE A 117 13.82 3.25 -25.66
N VAL A 118 13.61 4.53 -25.36
CA VAL A 118 13.55 5.02 -23.99
C VAL A 118 12.10 5.31 -23.59
N PHE A 119 11.66 4.64 -22.53
CA PHE A 119 10.35 4.74 -21.93
C PHE A 119 10.51 5.19 -20.48
N PHE A 120 10.06 6.39 -20.16
CA PHE A 120 10.06 6.88 -18.78
C PHE A 120 8.81 6.41 -18.04
N SER A 121 8.96 5.96 -16.79
CA SER A 121 7.83 5.51 -15.97
C SER A 121 6.89 6.65 -15.56
N SER A 122 7.40 7.86 -15.32
CA SER A 122 6.63 9.07 -14.98
C SER A 122 6.98 10.25 -15.91
N PRO A 123 6.23 11.37 -15.85
CA PRO A 123 6.50 12.55 -16.68
C PRO A 123 7.92 13.10 -16.46
N ILE A 124 8.64 13.40 -17.56
CA ILE A 124 10.01 13.90 -17.48
C ILE A 124 10.07 15.43 -17.37
N SER A 125 10.97 15.94 -16.53
CA SER A 125 11.19 17.38 -16.41
C SER A 125 11.86 17.97 -17.66
N LYS A 126 11.51 19.22 -18.00
CA LYS A 126 12.10 19.94 -19.15
C LYS A 126 13.62 20.08 -19.05
N GLU A 127 14.15 20.14 -17.83
CA GLU A 127 15.58 20.21 -17.55
C GLU A 127 16.31 18.94 -18.01
N LEU A 128 15.76 17.76 -17.67
CA LEU A 128 16.35 16.48 -18.08
C LEU A 128 16.24 16.26 -19.59
N VAL A 129 15.12 16.66 -20.21
CA VAL A 129 14.99 16.63 -21.67
C VAL A 129 16.04 17.54 -22.33
N THR A 130 16.27 18.73 -21.78
CA THR A 130 17.30 19.65 -22.28
C THR A 130 18.70 19.05 -22.11
N HIS A 131 18.94 18.31 -21.02
CA HIS A 131 20.20 17.62 -20.81
C HIS A 131 20.44 16.53 -21.87
N ILE A 132 19.45 15.70 -22.18
CA ILE A 132 19.53 14.70 -23.26
C ILE A 132 19.81 15.37 -24.62
N LYS A 133 19.14 16.49 -24.90
CA LYS A 133 19.35 17.26 -26.14
C LYS A 133 20.75 17.84 -26.31
N ARG A 134 21.50 18.05 -25.22
CA ARG A 134 22.88 18.57 -25.30
C ARG A 134 23.86 17.54 -25.82
N ASP A 135 23.58 16.25 -25.69
CA ASP A 135 24.47 15.19 -26.15
C ASP A 135 24.18 14.81 -27.62
N SER A 136 24.88 15.48 -28.54
CA SER A 136 24.74 15.26 -29.98
C SER A 136 25.19 13.87 -30.45
N THR A 137 25.97 13.14 -29.64
CA THR A 137 26.44 11.80 -30.01
C THR A 137 25.38 10.72 -29.79
N VAL A 138 24.53 10.91 -28.78
CA VAL A 138 23.48 9.96 -28.41
C VAL A 138 22.19 10.19 -29.20
N LEU A 139 21.85 11.43 -29.55
CA LEU A 139 20.60 11.77 -30.24
C LEU A 139 20.28 10.91 -31.48
N PRO A 140 21.22 10.65 -32.41
CA PRO A 140 20.94 9.80 -33.59
C PRO A 140 20.65 8.33 -33.25
N ARG A 141 21.01 7.89 -32.04
CA ARG A 141 20.84 6.51 -31.56
C ARG A 141 19.53 6.31 -30.80
N ILE A 142 18.81 7.39 -30.45
CA ILE A 142 17.51 7.32 -29.79
C ILE A 142 16.43 7.07 -30.86
N ALA A 143 15.81 5.89 -30.82
CA ALA A 143 14.75 5.50 -31.73
C ALA A 143 13.37 5.97 -31.26
N ALA A 144 13.14 5.96 -29.95
CA ALA A 144 11.91 6.45 -29.34
C ALA A 144 12.21 7.05 -27.97
N LEU A 145 11.47 8.10 -27.61
CA LEU A 145 11.47 8.72 -26.29
C LEU A 145 10.02 8.96 -25.90
N LYS A 146 9.48 8.16 -24.99
CA LYS A 146 8.05 8.18 -24.60
C LYS A 146 7.89 8.16 -23.09
N GLU A 147 6.77 8.70 -22.62
CA GLU A 147 6.34 8.61 -21.22
C GLU A 147 5.26 7.54 -21.11
N MET A 148 5.49 6.54 -20.26
CA MET A 148 4.51 5.49 -20.00
C MET A 148 3.48 5.91 -18.97
N ASN A 149 3.80 6.85 -18.06
CA ASN A 149 2.91 7.23 -16.96
C ASN A 149 2.33 5.99 -16.25
N LEU A 150 3.23 5.14 -15.74
CA LEU A 150 2.95 3.89 -15.05
C LEU A 150 3.94 3.76 -13.88
N GLU A 151 3.53 4.23 -12.69
CA GLU A 151 4.31 4.11 -11.44
C GLU A 151 3.41 3.67 -10.27
N TYR A 152 2.69 2.57 -10.45
CA TYR A 152 1.97 1.87 -9.39
C TYR A 152 2.15 0.35 -9.52
N PHE A 153 1.88 -0.36 -8.43
CA PHE A 153 1.97 -1.82 -8.36
C PHE A 153 0.58 -2.38 -8.15
N ALA A 154 0.10 -3.20 -9.09
CA ALA A 154 -1.18 -3.90 -8.96
C ALA A 154 -1.00 -5.09 -8.01
N ILE A 155 -1.49 -4.97 -6.77
CA ILE A 155 -1.39 -6.04 -5.77
C ILE A 155 -2.42 -7.12 -6.09
N ASP A 156 -3.67 -6.68 -6.27
CA ASP A 156 -4.85 -7.51 -6.50
C ASP A 156 -5.60 -7.04 -7.75
N SER A 157 -6.65 -7.76 -8.14
CA SER A 157 -7.56 -7.35 -9.21
C SER A 157 -8.14 -5.93 -9.03
N GLN A 158 -8.40 -5.52 -7.78
CA GLN A 158 -9.01 -4.22 -7.44
C GLN A 158 -8.10 -3.32 -6.58
N GLY A 159 -6.88 -3.75 -6.26
CA GLY A 159 -5.99 -3.05 -5.34
C GLY A 159 -4.66 -2.67 -5.97
N PHE A 160 -4.19 -1.45 -5.69
CA PHE A 160 -2.85 -1.00 -6.06
C PHE A 160 -2.13 -0.33 -4.89
N THR A 161 -0.80 -0.28 -4.97
CA THR A 161 0.05 0.52 -4.07
C THR A 161 0.99 1.40 -4.87
N THR A 162 1.39 2.54 -4.30
CA THR A 162 2.41 3.42 -4.87
C THR A 162 3.79 3.15 -4.29
N ASN A 163 3.98 2.20 -3.36
CA ASN A 163 5.28 1.84 -2.75
C ASN A 163 6.09 3.02 -2.18
N ASN A 164 5.44 3.85 -1.35
CA ASN A 164 6.10 4.89 -0.55
C ASN A 164 6.22 4.42 0.90
N GLU A 165 7.15 3.50 1.18
CA GLU A 165 7.29 2.80 2.48
C GLU A 165 7.52 3.77 3.66
N LYS A 166 8.19 4.90 3.42
CA LYS A 166 8.49 5.92 4.43
C LYS A 166 7.45 7.03 4.56
N ALA A 167 6.35 6.97 3.80
CA ALA A 167 5.37 8.06 3.78
C ALA A 167 4.77 8.35 5.16
N LEU A 168 4.54 7.33 5.99
CA LEU A 168 3.99 7.55 7.33
C LEU A 168 4.95 8.37 8.20
N GLU A 169 6.25 8.04 8.17
CA GLU A 169 7.29 8.77 8.89
C GLU A 169 7.46 10.19 8.34
N GLU A 170 7.61 10.32 7.02
CA GLU A 170 7.90 11.60 6.37
C GLU A 170 6.75 12.62 6.43
N LEU A 171 5.51 12.15 6.53
CA LEU A 171 4.32 13.01 6.57
C LEU A 171 3.82 13.31 7.98
N PHE A 172 3.99 12.39 8.93
CA PHE A 172 3.42 12.51 10.28
C PHE A 172 4.47 12.74 11.38
N CYS A 173 5.77 12.81 11.07
CA CYS A 173 6.80 13.18 12.04
C CYS A 173 6.62 14.63 12.56
N ASP A 174 7.13 14.91 13.77
CA ASP A 174 7.12 16.23 14.42
C ASP A 174 8.19 17.20 13.87
N ASP A 175 9.00 16.77 12.89
CA ASP A 175 10.08 17.58 12.34
C ASP A 175 9.54 18.66 11.38
N GLU A 176 9.85 19.94 11.65
CA GLU A 176 9.37 21.09 10.86
C GLU A 176 9.97 21.17 9.45
N SER A 177 10.82 20.22 9.06
CA SER A 177 11.42 20.13 7.73
C SER A 177 10.40 19.68 6.68
N SER A 178 9.51 20.61 6.32
CA SER A 178 8.44 20.44 5.33
C SER A 178 8.94 20.02 3.94
N GLN A 179 10.23 20.13 3.62
CA GLN A 179 10.76 19.83 2.29
C GLN A 179 10.69 18.33 1.94
N LYS A 180 11.03 17.44 2.88
CA LYS A 180 10.93 15.98 2.64
C LYS A 180 9.47 15.55 2.51
N GLY A 181 8.61 16.03 3.41
CA GLY A 181 7.17 15.78 3.34
C GLY A 181 6.55 16.29 2.04
N VAL A 182 6.91 17.49 1.57
CA VAL A 182 6.43 18.03 0.29
C VAL A 182 6.93 17.20 -0.90
N ALA A 183 8.19 16.76 -0.90
CA ALA A 183 8.70 15.87 -1.93
C ALA A 183 7.94 14.54 -1.97
N CYS A 184 7.69 13.94 -0.80
CA CYS A 184 6.90 12.72 -0.64
C CYS A 184 5.46 12.89 -1.16
N LEU A 185 4.78 13.99 -0.80
CA LEU A 185 3.45 14.31 -1.31
C LEU A 185 3.40 14.45 -2.84
N ASN A 186 4.39 15.14 -3.42
CA ASN A 186 4.47 15.31 -4.87
C ASN A 186 4.70 13.96 -5.57
N GLU A 187 5.57 13.11 -5.01
CA GLU A 187 5.80 11.77 -5.54
C GLU A 187 4.53 10.91 -5.46
N MET A 188 3.83 10.90 -4.32
CA MET A 188 2.55 10.21 -4.16
C MET A 188 1.51 10.72 -5.18
N ALA A 189 1.38 12.03 -5.35
CA ALA A 189 0.44 12.64 -6.27
C ALA A 189 0.73 12.25 -7.74
N ILE A 190 2.01 12.25 -8.15
CA ILE A 190 2.42 11.80 -9.48
C ILE A 190 2.05 10.33 -9.68
N ARG A 191 2.43 9.46 -8.73
CA ARG A 191 2.17 8.01 -8.80
C ARG A 191 0.67 7.71 -8.85
N VAL A 192 -0.14 8.32 -8.00
CA VAL A 192 -1.61 8.21 -8.06
C VAL A 192 -2.14 8.73 -9.39
N GLY A 193 -1.63 9.85 -9.91
CA GLY A 193 -1.96 10.35 -11.24
C GLY A 193 -1.69 9.32 -12.34
N THR A 194 -0.58 8.57 -12.27
CA THR A 194 -0.28 7.51 -13.26
C THR A 194 -1.31 6.38 -13.29
N VAL A 195 -2.02 6.13 -12.19
CA VAL A 195 -3.13 5.16 -12.16
C VAL A 195 -4.23 5.61 -13.11
N PHE A 196 -4.66 6.86 -13.03
CA PHE A 196 -5.69 7.42 -13.90
C PHE A 196 -5.23 7.55 -15.35
N ALA A 197 -3.93 7.78 -15.58
CA ALA A 197 -3.35 7.70 -16.92
C ALA A 197 -3.47 6.29 -17.52
N SER A 198 -3.21 5.24 -16.74
CA SER A 198 -3.38 3.85 -17.16
C SER A 198 -4.83 3.44 -17.38
N LEU A 199 -5.72 3.81 -16.46
CA LEU A 199 -7.15 3.47 -16.54
C LEU A 199 -7.87 4.24 -17.65
N ARG A 200 -7.31 5.39 -18.10
CA ARG A 200 -7.96 6.36 -18.97
C ARG A 200 -9.26 6.89 -18.36
N GLU A 201 -9.22 7.21 -17.08
CA GLU A 201 -10.35 7.69 -16.30
C GLU A 201 -10.08 9.12 -15.79
N PHE A 202 -11.09 9.99 -15.82
CA PHE A 202 -11.01 11.34 -15.27
C PHE A 202 -11.85 11.43 -13.97
N PRO A 203 -11.23 11.38 -12.79
CA PRO A 203 -11.95 11.35 -11.52
C PRO A 203 -12.45 12.72 -11.07
N PHE A 204 -13.61 12.72 -10.41
CA PHE A 204 -14.04 13.77 -9.50
C PHE A 204 -13.32 13.61 -8.15
N VAL A 205 -12.40 14.52 -7.83
CA VAL A 205 -11.53 14.41 -6.64
C VAL A 205 -12.24 14.93 -5.39
N ARG A 206 -12.43 14.04 -4.43
CA ARG A 206 -12.97 14.26 -3.09
C ARG A 206 -11.88 14.04 -2.06
N TYR A 207 -11.85 14.86 -1.02
CA TYR A 207 -10.88 14.71 0.06
C TYR A 207 -11.50 15.13 1.39
N ARG A 208 -10.94 14.60 2.48
CA ARG A 208 -11.31 15.02 3.82
C ARG A 208 -10.69 16.39 4.13
N ALA A 209 -11.53 17.38 4.41
CA ALA A 209 -11.07 18.70 4.82
C ALA A 209 -10.62 18.71 6.30
N ALA A 210 -9.75 19.65 6.64
CA ALA A 210 -9.33 19.90 8.02
C ALA A 210 -10.54 20.30 8.89
N LYS A 211 -10.65 19.73 10.10
CA LYS A 211 -11.86 19.84 10.96
C LYS A 211 -12.11 21.23 11.58
N SER A 212 -11.24 22.22 11.40
CA SER A 212 -11.54 23.60 11.77
C SER A 212 -10.65 24.62 11.04
N LEU A 213 -11.29 25.54 10.31
CA LEU A 213 -10.74 26.84 9.90
C LEU A 213 -11.01 27.92 10.99
N ASP A 214 -11.17 27.52 12.26
CA ASP A 214 -11.30 28.49 13.34
C ASP A 214 -9.94 29.16 13.59
N ALA A 215 -9.91 30.49 13.57
CA ALA A 215 -8.71 31.33 13.68
C ALA A 215 -7.86 31.11 14.95
N THR A 216 -8.32 30.28 15.89
CA THR A 216 -7.66 29.96 17.17
C THR A 216 -6.91 28.63 17.18
N THR A 217 -7.18 27.71 16.24
CA THR A 217 -6.50 26.40 16.19
C THR A 217 -5.51 26.42 15.03
N MET A 218 -4.21 26.29 15.30
CA MET A 218 -3.22 26.26 14.22
C MET A 218 -3.44 25.04 13.33
N THR A 219 -3.78 25.26 12.06
CA THR A 219 -3.78 24.24 11.01
C THR A 219 -2.36 23.69 10.88
N THR A 220 -2.18 22.41 11.19
CA THR A 220 -0.87 21.78 11.07
C THR A 220 -0.62 21.33 9.63
N PHE A 221 0.64 21.07 9.28
CA PHE A 221 0.99 20.47 7.98
C PHE A 221 0.21 19.17 7.73
N ARG A 222 -0.08 18.40 8.79
CA ARG A 222 -0.77 17.11 8.75
C ARG A 222 -2.22 17.24 8.31
N ASP A 223 -2.92 18.26 8.81
CA ASP A 223 -4.31 18.54 8.46
C ASP A 223 -4.48 18.87 6.96
N LEU A 224 -3.40 19.35 6.33
CA LEU A 224 -3.38 19.72 4.92
C LEU A 224 -2.92 18.60 3.99
N ILE A 225 -2.53 17.42 4.52
CA ILE A 225 -2.03 16.30 3.70
C ILE A 225 -3.06 15.90 2.62
N PRO A 226 -4.32 15.54 2.94
CA PRO A 226 -5.29 15.15 1.92
C PRO A 226 -5.50 16.22 0.85
N THR A 227 -5.57 17.48 1.27
CA THR A 227 -5.77 18.64 0.40
C THR A 227 -4.60 18.82 -0.59
N LYS A 228 -3.36 18.68 -0.12
CA LYS A 228 -2.16 18.81 -0.97
C LYS A 228 -2.04 17.65 -1.95
N VAL A 229 -2.33 16.41 -1.53
CA VAL A 229 -2.37 15.26 -2.45
C VAL A 229 -3.46 15.45 -3.49
N ALA A 230 -4.67 15.87 -3.09
CA ALA A 230 -5.77 16.15 -4.01
C ALA A 230 -5.40 17.17 -5.07
N ALA A 231 -4.80 18.28 -4.67
CA ALA A 231 -4.31 19.31 -5.57
C ALA A 231 -3.27 18.75 -6.57
N GLY A 232 -2.26 18.05 -6.07
CA GLY A 232 -1.20 17.47 -6.91
C GLY A 232 -1.72 16.42 -7.90
N VAL A 233 -2.67 15.58 -7.47
CA VAL A 233 -3.29 14.56 -8.34
C VAL A 233 -4.11 15.25 -9.43
N TYR A 234 -4.93 16.23 -9.06
CA TYR A 234 -5.74 16.99 -10.03
C TYR A 234 -4.87 17.71 -11.06
N ASP A 235 -3.76 18.32 -10.62
CA ASP A 235 -2.79 18.97 -11.52
C ASP A 235 -2.14 17.98 -12.51
N CYS A 236 -1.83 16.76 -12.06
CA CYS A 236 -1.30 15.72 -12.93
C CYS A 236 -2.32 15.27 -13.97
N ILE A 237 -3.55 14.97 -13.53
CA ILE A 237 -4.62 14.48 -14.40
C ILE A 237 -5.05 15.55 -15.42
N THR A 238 -5.09 16.82 -15.01
CA THR A 238 -5.41 17.94 -15.91
C THR A 238 -4.37 18.09 -17.03
N LYS A 239 -3.10 17.74 -16.77
CA LYS A 239 -2.08 17.67 -17.83
C LYS A 239 -2.36 16.53 -18.80
N TYR A 240 -2.80 15.38 -18.31
CA TYR A 240 -3.13 14.21 -19.14
C TYR A 240 -4.26 14.47 -20.14
N LYS A 241 -5.25 15.31 -19.79
CA LYS A 241 -6.27 15.78 -20.75
C LYS A 241 -5.69 16.38 -22.03
N LYS A 242 -4.49 16.95 -21.96
CA LYS A 242 -3.81 17.61 -23.08
C LYS A 242 -2.72 16.74 -23.71
N THR A 243 -2.13 15.82 -22.96
CA THR A 243 -0.95 15.07 -23.41
C THR A 243 -1.27 13.64 -23.86
N ILE A 244 -2.30 12.99 -23.31
CA ILE A 244 -2.69 11.62 -23.65
C ILE A 244 -3.80 11.66 -24.71
N PRO A 245 -3.63 11.00 -25.87
CA PRO A 245 -4.67 10.90 -26.89
C PRO A 245 -5.93 10.21 -26.34
N ASP A 246 -7.11 10.70 -26.71
CA ASP A 246 -8.42 10.14 -26.33
C ASP A 246 -8.65 10.04 -24.81
N PHE A 247 -8.05 10.94 -24.03
CA PHE A 247 -8.31 11.01 -22.59
C PHE A 247 -9.66 11.69 -22.30
N PRO A 248 -10.48 11.19 -21.34
CA PRO A 248 -11.79 11.77 -21.04
C PRO A 248 -11.74 13.25 -20.66
N GLN A 249 -12.68 14.02 -21.21
CA GLN A 249 -12.79 15.46 -20.93
C GLN A 249 -13.76 15.76 -19.78
N SER A 250 -14.79 14.92 -19.63
CA SER A 250 -15.76 14.93 -18.53
C SER A 250 -15.39 13.92 -17.45
N GLU A 251 -15.97 14.09 -16.26
CA GLU A 251 -15.79 13.18 -15.12
C GLU A 251 -16.37 11.81 -15.41
N THR A 252 -15.62 10.76 -15.10
CA THR A 252 -15.97 9.36 -15.38
C THR A 252 -16.03 8.50 -14.12
N CYS A 253 -15.32 8.90 -13.05
CA CYS A 253 -15.30 8.18 -11.78
C CYS A 253 -15.15 9.15 -10.59
N GLU A 254 -15.18 8.63 -9.36
CA GLU A 254 -14.90 9.41 -8.14
C GLU A 254 -13.58 8.94 -7.51
N LEU A 255 -12.75 9.89 -7.05
CA LEU A 255 -11.54 9.60 -6.27
C LEU A 255 -11.71 10.17 -4.87
N LEU A 256 -11.69 9.33 -3.84
CA LEU A 256 -11.70 9.77 -2.45
C LEU A 256 -10.28 9.66 -1.83
N ILE A 257 -9.77 10.78 -1.31
CA ILE A 257 -8.46 10.87 -0.65
C ILE A 257 -8.68 11.00 0.86
N LEU A 258 -8.15 10.03 1.59
CA LEU A 258 -8.24 9.93 3.04
C LEU A 258 -6.85 9.86 3.67
N ASP A 259 -6.76 10.32 4.91
CA ASP A 259 -5.60 10.15 5.78
C ASP A 259 -5.86 9.08 6.85
N ARG A 260 -4.78 8.56 7.45
CA ARG A 260 -4.87 7.50 8.48
C ARG A 260 -5.66 7.92 9.72
N SER A 261 -5.84 9.23 9.95
CA SER A 261 -6.62 9.74 11.09
C SER A 261 -8.10 9.37 11.04
N ILE A 262 -8.62 8.89 9.89
CA ILE A 262 -10.01 8.41 9.80
C ILE A 262 -10.23 7.14 10.62
N ASP A 263 -9.21 6.28 10.70
CA ASP A 263 -9.31 4.99 11.35
C ASP A 263 -7.92 4.50 11.80
N GLN A 264 -7.60 4.70 13.07
CA GLN A 264 -6.34 4.21 13.65
C GLN A 264 -6.41 2.75 14.11
N ILE A 265 -7.61 2.18 14.21
CA ILE A 265 -7.85 0.88 14.82
C ILE A 265 -7.75 -0.23 13.77
N ALA A 266 -8.30 -0.01 12.57
CA ALA A 266 -8.32 -1.02 11.51
C ALA A 266 -6.97 -1.66 11.15
N PRO A 267 -5.81 -0.97 11.15
CA PRO A 267 -4.52 -1.61 10.86
C PRO A 267 -3.96 -2.45 12.00
N VAL A 268 -4.54 -2.31 13.20
CA VAL A 268 -3.96 -2.81 14.46
C VAL A 268 -4.82 -3.92 15.05
N ILE A 269 -6.14 -3.92 14.83
CA ILE A 269 -7.03 -4.96 15.34
C ILE A 269 -6.77 -6.31 14.63
N HIS A 270 -6.94 -7.43 15.33
CA HIS A 270 -6.88 -8.75 14.69
C HIS A 270 -8.08 -8.97 13.79
N GLU A 271 -7.81 -9.29 12.52
CA GLU A 271 -8.82 -9.57 11.52
C GLU A 271 -8.92 -11.09 11.25
N TRP A 272 -10.14 -11.60 11.12
CA TRP A 272 -10.42 -13.05 11.11
C TRP A 272 -10.70 -13.63 9.72
N THR A 273 -10.50 -12.84 8.68
CA THR A 273 -10.52 -13.31 7.29
C THR A 273 -9.23 -14.02 6.93
N TYR A 274 -9.30 -14.99 6.01
CA TYR A 274 -8.18 -15.88 5.68
C TYR A 274 -6.93 -15.12 5.20
N ASP A 275 -7.06 -14.17 4.27
CA ASP A 275 -5.92 -13.38 3.77
C ASP A 275 -5.31 -12.48 4.86
N ALA A 276 -6.16 -11.73 5.57
CA ALA A 276 -5.68 -10.83 6.62
C ALA A 276 -4.92 -11.59 7.72
N MET A 277 -5.46 -12.74 8.14
CA MET A 277 -4.81 -13.59 9.14
C MET A 277 -3.53 -14.25 8.62
N CYS A 278 -3.46 -14.60 7.33
CA CYS A 278 -2.21 -15.06 6.72
C CYS A 278 -1.13 -13.99 6.79
N ARG A 279 -1.45 -12.74 6.40
CA ARG A 279 -0.47 -11.64 6.42
C ARG A 279 -0.05 -11.22 7.83
N ASP A 280 -0.96 -11.34 8.80
CA ASP A 280 -0.71 -11.00 10.20
C ASP A 280 0.15 -12.07 10.90
N LEU A 281 -0.24 -13.34 10.79
CA LEU A 281 0.38 -14.42 11.58
C LEU A 281 1.51 -15.16 10.85
N LEU A 282 1.60 -15.05 9.52
CA LEU A 282 2.68 -15.65 8.74
C LEU A 282 3.69 -14.58 8.36
N SER A 283 4.98 -14.91 8.45
CA SER A 283 6.07 -14.04 7.98
C SER A 283 6.09 -14.01 6.44
N MET A 284 5.22 -13.18 5.85
CA MET A 284 5.12 -12.97 4.41
C MET A 284 5.90 -11.73 3.97
N GLU A 285 6.57 -11.82 2.82
CA GLU A 285 7.22 -10.68 2.16
C GLU A 285 6.40 -10.32 0.91
N GLY A 286 5.48 -9.36 1.05
CA GLY A 286 4.48 -9.10 0.01
C GLY A 286 3.54 -10.31 -0.15
N ASN A 287 3.48 -10.89 -1.35
CA ASN A 287 2.69 -12.10 -1.63
C ASN A 287 3.49 -13.39 -1.48
N LYS A 288 4.77 -13.30 -1.10
CA LYS A 288 5.67 -14.44 -0.97
C LYS A 288 5.55 -15.06 0.43
N TYR A 289 5.20 -16.33 0.47
CA TYR A 289 5.20 -17.16 1.66
C TYR A 289 6.30 -18.22 1.55
N VAL A 290 7.15 -18.31 2.58
CA VAL A 290 8.20 -19.34 2.65
C VAL A 290 7.71 -20.45 3.59
N HIS A 291 7.42 -21.61 3.00
CA HIS A 291 6.98 -22.78 3.73
C HIS A 291 8.13 -23.79 3.93
N GLU A 292 8.23 -24.35 5.13
CA GLU A 292 9.24 -25.36 5.47
C GLU A 292 8.68 -26.76 5.27
N VAL A 293 9.16 -27.44 4.24
CA VAL A 293 8.75 -28.80 3.87
C VAL A 293 9.74 -29.81 4.50
N PRO A 294 9.28 -30.94 5.07
CA PRO A 294 10.18 -32.00 5.50
C PRO A 294 11.05 -32.51 4.34
N SER A 295 12.38 -32.52 4.51
CA SER A 295 13.28 -32.97 3.45
C SER A 295 13.07 -34.46 3.15
N LYS A 296 12.99 -34.79 1.86
CA LYS A 296 12.79 -36.17 1.36
C LYS A 296 13.96 -37.10 1.70
N VAL A 297 15.13 -36.54 2.04
CA VAL A 297 16.40 -37.27 2.21
C VAL A 297 16.87 -37.27 3.68
N GLY A 298 16.01 -36.91 4.63
CA GLY A 298 16.35 -36.96 6.06
C GLY A 298 17.29 -35.83 6.53
N GLY A 299 17.22 -34.66 5.90
CA GLY A 299 17.96 -33.45 6.26
C GLY A 299 17.10 -32.37 6.95
N PRO A 300 17.67 -31.17 7.21
CA PRO A 300 16.90 -30.03 7.69
C PRO A 300 15.76 -29.69 6.72
N PRO A 301 14.64 -29.13 7.21
CA PRO A 301 13.49 -28.83 6.38
C PRO A 301 13.87 -27.93 5.19
N GLU A 302 13.36 -28.28 4.00
CA GLU A 302 13.56 -27.53 2.78
C GLU A 302 12.63 -26.32 2.75
N LYS A 303 13.18 -25.13 2.51
CA LYS A 303 12.39 -23.91 2.35
C LYS A 303 11.87 -23.82 0.92
N LYS A 304 10.56 -23.99 0.77
CA LYS A 304 9.85 -23.80 -0.50
C LYS A 304 9.18 -22.43 -0.50
N GLU A 305 9.52 -21.63 -1.50
CA GLU A 305 8.91 -20.32 -1.71
C GLU A 305 7.66 -20.48 -2.58
N VAL A 306 6.55 -19.92 -2.12
CA VAL A 306 5.27 -19.93 -2.84
C VAL A 306 4.70 -18.51 -2.89
N LEU A 307 4.04 -18.19 -4.00
CA LEU A 307 3.35 -16.92 -4.22
C LEU A 307 1.85 -17.14 -4.04
N LEU A 308 1.23 -16.43 -3.11
CA LEU A 308 -0.22 -16.42 -2.89
C LEU A 308 -0.82 -15.29 -3.71
N GLU A 309 -1.38 -15.62 -4.87
CA GLU A 309 -1.87 -14.65 -5.87
C GLU A 309 -3.19 -15.10 -6.49
N ASP A 310 -3.84 -14.19 -7.23
CA ASP A 310 -5.11 -14.44 -7.94
C ASP A 310 -5.08 -15.59 -8.97
N HIS A 311 -3.89 -16.09 -9.35
CA HIS A 311 -3.75 -17.28 -10.21
C HIS A 311 -3.98 -18.60 -9.46
N ASP A 312 -3.98 -18.57 -8.12
CA ASP A 312 -4.36 -19.70 -7.29
C ASP A 312 -5.89 -19.67 -7.05
N PRO A 313 -6.65 -20.61 -7.64
CA PRO A 313 -8.10 -20.62 -7.49
C PRO A 313 -8.55 -20.89 -6.05
N VAL A 314 -7.76 -21.63 -5.26
CA VAL A 314 -8.08 -21.90 -3.85
C VAL A 314 -7.89 -20.63 -3.03
N TRP A 315 -6.82 -19.87 -3.28
CA TRP A 315 -6.61 -18.57 -2.66
C TRP A 315 -7.72 -17.58 -2.99
N LEU A 316 -8.07 -17.43 -4.28
CA LEU A 316 -9.09 -16.48 -4.75
C LEU A 316 -10.46 -16.74 -4.12
N GLU A 317 -10.83 -18.01 -3.93
CA GLU A 317 -12.08 -18.41 -3.30
C GLU A 317 -12.10 -18.17 -1.79
N LEU A 318 -10.97 -18.38 -1.10
CA LEU A 318 -10.90 -18.40 0.36
C LEU A 318 -10.41 -17.08 0.98
N ARG A 319 -9.69 -16.22 0.24
CA ARG A 319 -9.02 -15.00 0.76
C ARG A 319 -9.91 -14.11 1.64
N HIS A 320 -11.20 -14.00 1.31
CA HIS A 320 -12.16 -13.16 2.03
C HIS A 320 -13.11 -13.93 2.95
N ALA A 321 -13.01 -15.25 2.99
CA ALA A 321 -13.80 -16.06 3.91
C ALA A 321 -13.25 -15.95 5.34
N HIS A 322 -14.15 -16.07 6.32
CA HIS A 322 -13.75 -16.20 7.72
C HIS A 322 -12.91 -17.47 7.91
N ILE A 323 -11.91 -17.45 8.80
CA ILE A 323 -10.99 -18.59 9.00
C ILE A 323 -11.70 -19.91 9.36
N ALA A 324 -12.82 -19.83 10.08
CA ALA A 324 -13.64 -21.01 10.40
C ALA A 324 -14.26 -21.62 9.13
N ASP A 325 -14.93 -20.80 8.32
CA ASP A 325 -15.53 -21.21 7.05
C ASP A 325 -14.48 -21.70 6.06
N ALA A 326 -13.33 -21.02 5.99
CA ALA A 326 -12.22 -21.42 5.13
C ALA A 326 -11.69 -22.81 5.50
N SER A 327 -11.57 -23.10 6.81
CA SER A 327 -11.12 -24.41 7.29
C SER A 327 -12.12 -25.52 6.94
N GLU A 328 -13.42 -25.26 7.07
CA GLU A 328 -14.48 -26.19 6.68
C GLU A 328 -14.48 -26.46 5.17
N ARG A 329 -14.48 -25.40 4.34
CA ARG A 329 -14.43 -25.52 2.88
C ARG A 329 -13.20 -26.26 2.38
N LEU A 330 -12.03 -26.04 3.00
CA LEU A 330 -10.81 -26.78 2.69
C LEU A 330 -10.97 -28.27 2.99
N HIS A 331 -11.56 -28.60 4.15
CA HIS A 331 -11.81 -29.99 4.54
C HIS A 331 -12.80 -30.68 3.60
N GLU A 332 -13.89 -30.01 3.23
CA GLU A 332 -14.87 -30.50 2.27
C GLU A 332 -14.26 -30.72 0.88
N LYS A 333 -13.50 -29.76 0.36
CA LYS A 333 -12.80 -29.90 -0.93
C LYS A 333 -11.85 -31.08 -0.93
N MET A 334 -11.10 -31.27 0.15
CA MET A 334 -10.18 -32.40 0.29
C MET A 334 -10.94 -33.74 0.29
N THR A 335 -12.01 -33.83 1.07
CA THR A 335 -12.85 -35.05 1.14
C THR A 335 -13.55 -35.34 -0.19
N ASN A 336 -14.05 -34.31 -0.87
CA ASN A 336 -14.66 -34.40 -2.19
C ASN A 336 -13.65 -34.83 -3.27
N PHE A 337 -12.41 -34.36 -3.18
CA PHE A 337 -11.34 -34.75 -4.09
C PHE A 337 -10.97 -36.23 -3.94
N VAL A 338 -10.86 -36.70 -2.68
CA VAL A 338 -10.57 -38.12 -2.38
C VAL A 338 -11.71 -39.03 -2.82
N SER A 339 -12.96 -38.66 -2.52
CA SER A 339 -14.13 -39.49 -2.84
C SER A 339 -14.42 -39.61 -4.33
N LYS A 340 -14.15 -38.57 -5.14
CA LYS A 340 -14.36 -38.62 -6.60
C LYS A 340 -13.29 -39.42 -7.34
N ASN A 341 -12.12 -39.62 -6.74
CA ASN A 341 -10.99 -40.29 -7.38
C ASN A 341 -10.80 -41.72 -6.85
N LYS A 342 -11.27 -42.72 -7.60
CA LYS A 342 -11.15 -44.16 -7.24
C LYS A 342 -9.71 -44.61 -6.93
N ALA A 343 -8.70 -44.02 -7.59
CA ALA A 343 -7.29 -44.29 -7.29
C ALA A 343 -6.82 -43.72 -5.93
N ALA A 344 -7.43 -42.62 -5.46
CA ALA A 344 -7.16 -42.06 -4.13
C ALA A 344 -7.82 -42.91 -3.02
N GLN A 345 -8.99 -43.49 -3.29
CA GLN A 345 -9.68 -44.39 -2.35
C GLN A 345 -8.91 -45.70 -2.08
N ILE A 346 -8.15 -46.23 -3.04
CA ILE A 346 -7.37 -47.47 -2.89
C ILE A 346 -6.32 -47.34 -1.76
N HIS A 347 -5.83 -46.13 -1.48
CA HIS A 347 -4.86 -45.88 -0.41
C HIS A 347 -5.49 -45.61 0.98
N GLN A 348 -6.83 -45.49 1.08
CA GLN A 348 -7.54 -45.27 2.34
C GLN A 348 -8.02 -46.54 3.05
N GLY A 349 -7.80 -47.72 2.47
CA GLY A 349 -8.47 -48.99 2.85
C GLY A 349 -8.22 -49.56 4.25
N SER A 350 -7.80 -48.80 5.28
CA SER A 350 -7.63 -49.36 6.63
C SER A 350 -7.70 -48.41 7.84
N ARG A 351 -7.99 -47.10 7.73
CA ARG A 351 -8.06 -46.25 8.95
C ARG A 351 -9.17 -45.21 8.94
N ASN A 352 -9.80 -45.05 10.11
CA ASN A 352 -10.94 -44.18 10.40
C ASN A 352 -10.77 -42.75 9.84
N SER A 353 -11.89 -42.28 9.28
CA SER A 353 -12.12 -41.11 8.43
C SER A 353 -11.82 -39.71 9.01
N SER A 354 -11.13 -39.57 10.14
CA SER A 354 -11.15 -38.28 10.86
C SER A 354 -10.00 -37.32 10.58
N GLU A 355 -8.83 -37.75 10.10
CA GLU A 355 -7.74 -36.83 9.75
C GLU A 355 -6.88 -37.37 8.59
N LEU A 356 -6.96 -36.72 7.42
CA LEU A 356 -6.06 -36.96 6.29
C LEU A 356 -4.71 -36.28 6.58
N SER A 357 -3.64 -37.07 6.64
CA SER A 357 -2.30 -36.52 6.94
C SER A 357 -1.62 -35.96 5.68
N THR A 358 -0.70 -35.01 5.86
CA THR A 358 0.19 -34.51 4.78
C THR A 358 0.98 -35.61 4.06
N ARG A 359 1.18 -36.77 4.72
CA ARG A 359 1.82 -37.95 4.13
C ARG A 359 0.90 -38.71 3.18
N ASP A 360 -0.41 -38.70 3.43
CA ASP A 360 -1.39 -39.34 2.54
C ASP A 360 -1.56 -38.51 1.27
N LEU A 361 -1.49 -37.18 1.40
CA LEU A 361 -1.44 -36.22 0.29
C LEU A 361 -0.25 -36.49 -0.65
N GLN A 362 0.96 -36.69 -0.11
CA GLN A 362 2.15 -36.99 -0.92
C GLN A 362 2.01 -38.30 -1.71
N LYS A 363 1.37 -39.33 -1.13
CA LYS A 363 1.10 -40.60 -1.83
C LYS A 363 0.06 -40.42 -2.93
N MET A 364 -0.94 -39.56 -2.73
CA MET A 364 -1.95 -39.25 -3.74
C MET A 364 -1.37 -38.52 -4.95
N VAL A 365 -0.43 -37.59 -4.76
CA VAL A 365 0.29 -36.92 -5.87
C VAL A 365 1.01 -37.94 -6.76
N GLN A 366 1.64 -38.96 -6.15
CA GLN A 366 2.32 -40.02 -6.89
C GLN A 366 1.35 -40.89 -7.70
N ALA A 367 0.13 -41.10 -7.21
CA ALA A 367 -0.89 -41.91 -7.87
C ALA A 367 -1.62 -41.17 -8.99
N LEU A 368 -1.67 -39.82 -8.95
CA LEU A 368 -2.45 -38.99 -9.86
C LEU A 368 -1.66 -37.77 -10.38
N PRO A 369 -0.65 -37.98 -11.25
CA PRO A 369 0.22 -36.91 -11.73
C PRO A 369 -0.52 -35.82 -12.52
N GLN A 370 -1.61 -36.19 -13.21
CA GLN A 370 -2.46 -35.25 -13.95
C GLN A 370 -3.19 -34.22 -13.07
N TYR A 371 -3.30 -34.47 -11.76
CA TYR A 371 -3.89 -33.55 -10.78
C TYR A 371 -2.85 -32.97 -9.81
N SER A 372 -1.55 -33.16 -10.09
CA SER A 372 -0.46 -32.73 -9.19
C SER A 372 -0.60 -31.27 -8.79
N GLU A 373 -0.82 -30.36 -9.77
CA GLU A 373 -0.91 -28.93 -9.48
C GLU A 373 -2.09 -28.58 -8.56
N GLN A 374 -3.25 -29.21 -8.78
CA GLN A 374 -4.45 -28.97 -7.95
C GLN A 374 -4.24 -29.49 -6.52
N ILE A 375 -3.63 -30.67 -6.39
CA ILE A 375 -3.32 -31.26 -5.07
C ILE A 375 -2.26 -30.42 -4.36
N ASP A 376 -1.23 -29.95 -5.07
CA ASP A 376 -0.16 -29.13 -4.49
C ASP A 376 -0.71 -27.81 -3.91
N LYS A 377 -1.61 -27.12 -4.64
CA LYS A 377 -2.27 -25.90 -4.16
C LYS A 377 -3.21 -26.18 -2.98
N LEU A 378 -4.03 -27.22 -3.07
CA LEU A 378 -4.95 -27.58 -1.98
C LEU A 378 -4.20 -27.99 -0.70
N SER A 379 -3.14 -28.79 -0.84
CA SER A 379 -2.27 -29.21 0.27
C SER A 379 -1.63 -28.02 0.96
N LEU A 380 -1.12 -27.05 0.20
CA LEU A 380 -0.55 -25.82 0.73
C LEU A 380 -1.54 -25.07 1.63
N HIS A 381 -2.78 -24.87 1.17
CA HIS A 381 -3.77 -24.12 1.94
C HIS A 381 -4.24 -24.86 3.20
N VAL A 382 -4.29 -26.19 3.16
CA VAL A 382 -4.53 -27.03 4.36
C VAL A 382 -3.39 -26.86 5.37
N GLU A 383 -2.14 -26.92 4.93
CA GLU A 383 -0.97 -26.70 5.80
C GLU A 383 -0.96 -25.30 6.41
N ILE A 384 -1.31 -24.27 5.62
CA ILE A 384 -1.49 -22.91 6.11
C ILE A 384 -2.59 -22.86 7.18
N ALA A 385 -3.77 -23.41 6.92
CA ALA A 385 -4.89 -23.39 7.87
C ALA A 385 -4.54 -24.10 9.19
N VAL A 386 -3.80 -25.22 9.14
CA VAL A 386 -3.30 -25.91 10.33
C VAL A 386 -2.33 -25.02 11.11
N LYS A 387 -1.40 -24.35 10.43
CA LYS A 387 -0.44 -23.44 11.06
C LYS A 387 -1.10 -22.22 11.69
N LEU A 388 -2.10 -21.62 11.02
CA LEU A 388 -2.89 -20.52 11.59
C LEU A 388 -3.63 -20.95 12.85
N ASN A 389 -4.31 -22.11 12.81
CA ASN A 389 -4.99 -22.66 13.98
C ASN A 389 -4.04 -22.95 15.16
N LYS A 390 -2.80 -23.34 14.87
CA LYS A 390 -1.75 -23.48 15.89
C LYS A 390 -1.41 -22.13 16.53
N PHE A 391 -1.17 -21.09 15.74
CA PHE A 391 -0.89 -19.75 16.25
C PHE A 391 -2.05 -19.16 17.06
N ILE A 392 -3.30 -19.32 16.61
CA ILE A 392 -4.50 -18.88 17.35
C ILE A 392 -4.53 -19.48 18.76
N LYS A 393 -4.19 -20.77 18.90
CA LYS A 393 -4.18 -21.48 20.18
C LYS A 393 -3.00 -21.07 21.04
N GLU A 394 -1.78 -21.09 20.48
CA GLU A 394 -0.55 -20.81 21.23
C GLU A 394 -0.48 -19.37 21.75
N GLN A 395 -0.99 -18.40 20.99
CA GLN A 395 -0.98 -16.99 21.39
C GLN A 395 -2.25 -16.54 22.14
N GLY A 396 -3.23 -17.43 22.33
CA GLY A 396 -4.49 -17.09 23.00
C GLY A 396 -5.32 -16.03 22.26
N LEU A 397 -5.27 -16.00 20.92
CA LEU A 397 -5.84 -14.90 20.12
C LEU A 397 -7.36 -14.76 20.26
N ARG A 398 -8.08 -15.81 20.67
CA ARG A 398 -9.53 -15.75 20.90
C ARG A 398 -9.88 -14.83 22.07
N GLU A 399 -9.15 -14.94 23.18
CA GLU A 399 -9.37 -14.09 24.36
C GLU A 399 -8.95 -12.66 24.07
N LEU A 400 -7.81 -12.48 23.41
CA LEU A 400 -7.31 -11.18 23.00
C LEU A 400 -8.27 -10.48 22.03
N GLY A 401 -8.67 -11.17 20.96
CA GLY A 401 -9.59 -10.66 19.95
C GLY A 401 -10.94 -10.26 20.55
N GLN A 402 -11.44 -10.99 21.55
CA GLN A 402 -12.66 -10.60 22.26
C GLN A 402 -12.48 -9.26 22.98
N ILE A 403 -11.37 -9.08 23.71
CA ILE A 403 -11.08 -7.82 24.41
C ILE A 403 -10.91 -6.67 23.41
N GLU A 404 -10.23 -6.91 22.27
CA GLU A 404 -10.09 -5.91 21.21
C GLU A 404 -11.44 -5.44 20.68
N GLN A 405 -12.34 -6.37 20.36
CA GLN A 405 -13.70 -6.06 19.92
C GLN A 405 -14.48 -5.30 21.02
N ASP A 406 -14.46 -5.80 22.25
CA ASP A 406 -15.19 -5.19 23.37
C ASP A 406 -14.68 -3.77 23.70
N LEU A 407 -13.38 -3.50 23.51
CA LEU A 407 -12.83 -2.15 23.65
C LEU A 407 -13.41 -1.21 22.60
N VAL A 408 -13.48 -1.64 21.33
CA VAL A 408 -13.95 -0.81 20.22
C VAL A 408 -15.43 -0.46 20.33
N PHE A 409 -16.25 -1.42 20.79
CA PHE A 409 -17.69 -1.22 21.02
C PHE A 409 -18.02 -0.61 22.40
N GLY A 410 -17.04 -0.45 23.28
CA GLY A 410 -17.21 0.18 24.59
C GLY A 410 -17.84 -0.72 25.66
N ASP A 411 -17.78 -2.04 25.47
CA ASP A 411 -18.17 -3.06 26.43
C ASP A 411 -17.05 -3.41 27.43
N ALA A 412 -15.80 -3.19 27.03
CA ALA A 412 -14.62 -3.26 27.88
C ALA A 412 -13.94 -1.88 28.03
N GLY A 413 -13.12 -1.74 29.06
CA GLY A 413 -12.30 -0.55 29.28
C GLY A 413 -10.91 -0.89 29.83
N THR A 414 -10.27 0.10 30.44
CA THR A 414 -8.89 -0.04 30.93
C THR A 414 -8.74 -1.15 31.99
N LYS A 415 -9.80 -1.51 32.71
CA LYS A 415 -9.74 -2.53 33.77
C LYS A 415 -9.50 -3.93 33.18
N GLU A 416 -10.21 -4.25 32.10
CA GLU A 416 -10.11 -5.51 31.38
C GLU A 416 -8.74 -5.65 30.72
N VAL A 417 -8.21 -4.54 30.17
CA VAL A 417 -6.83 -4.47 29.65
C VAL A 417 -5.80 -4.73 30.75
N ILE A 418 -5.92 -4.06 31.90
CA ILE A 418 -5.02 -4.27 33.05
C ILE A 418 -5.09 -5.72 33.53
N LYS A 419 -6.30 -6.31 33.60
CA LYS A 419 -6.50 -7.71 33.96
C LYS A 419 -5.78 -8.63 32.97
N PHE A 420 -5.97 -8.42 31.67
CA PHE A 420 -5.29 -9.19 30.63
C PHE A 420 -3.77 -9.10 30.74
N LEU A 421 -3.22 -7.89 30.87
CA LEU A 421 -1.77 -7.68 31.00
C LEU A 421 -1.17 -8.34 32.25
N THR A 422 -1.96 -8.48 33.32
CA THR A 422 -1.53 -9.10 34.58
C THR A 422 -1.67 -10.62 34.56
N THR A 423 -2.73 -11.14 33.94
CA THR A 423 -2.98 -12.59 33.85
C THR A 423 -2.14 -13.26 32.77
N ASN A 424 -1.90 -12.58 31.66
CA ASN A 424 -1.18 -13.12 30.49
C ASN A 424 0.21 -12.49 30.36
N GLU A 425 1.07 -12.72 31.36
CA GLU A 425 2.45 -12.21 31.34
C GLU A 425 3.25 -12.76 30.15
N ASP A 426 2.96 -13.99 29.70
CA ASP A 426 3.63 -14.66 28.58
C ASP A 426 3.11 -14.23 27.20
N ALA A 427 2.11 -13.33 27.12
CA ALA A 427 1.61 -12.85 25.84
C ALA A 427 2.72 -12.12 25.04
N SER A 428 2.67 -12.29 23.71
CA SER A 428 3.62 -11.68 22.78
C SER A 428 3.73 -10.16 22.98
N ARG A 429 4.94 -9.63 22.79
CA ARG A 429 5.25 -8.19 22.79
C ARG A 429 4.30 -7.43 21.84
N GLU A 430 4.11 -7.98 20.65
CA GLU A 430 3.27 -7.37 19.61
C GLU A 430 1.79 -7.31 20.01
N ASN A 431 1.25 -8.40 20.56
CA ASN A 431 -0.15 -8.46 21.01
C ASN A 431 -0.44 -7.45 22.14
N LYS A 432 0.50 -7.29 23.08
CA LYS A 432 0.41 -6.27 24.14
C LYS A 432 0.47 -4.85 23.56
N LEU A 433 1.36 -4.62 22.59
CA LEU A 433 1.49 -3.33 21.91
C LEU A 433 0.21 -2.97 21.14
N ARG A 434 -0.35 -3.89 20.35
CA ARG A 434 -1.60 -3.72 19.60
C ARG A 434 -2.75 -3.32 20.53
N LEU A 435 -2.92 -4.05 21.63
CA LEU A 435 -3.96 -3.77 22.62
C LEU A 435 -3.82 -2.35 23.22
N LEU A 436 -2.59 -1.91 23.52
CA LEU A 436 -2.33 -0.55 24.01
C LEU A 436 -2.55 0.51 22.94
N MET A 437 -2.19 0.25 21.68
CA MET A 437 -2.44 1.15 20.56
C MET A 437 -3.94 1.34 20.31
N ILE A 438 -4.74 0.27 20.39
CA ILE A 438 -6.22 0.35 20.31
C ILE A 438 -6.76 1.19 21.47
N LEU A 439 -6.28 0.95 22.69
CA LEU A 439 -6.67 1.74 23.85
C LEU A 439 -6.28 3.23 23.69
N ALA A 440 -5.11 3.53 23.12
CA ALA A 440 -4.63 4.89 22.88
C ALA A 440 -5.45 5.61 21.82
N ALA A 441 -5.90 4.90 20.78
CA ALA A 441 -6.78 5.45 19.75
C ALA A 441 -8.17 5.81 20.32
N ILE A 442 -8.68 5.06 21.31
CA ILE A 442 -10.01 5.27 21.90
C ILE A 442 -9.97 6.28 23.07
N TYR A 443 -8.95 6.18 23.93
CA TYR A 443 -8.80 6.97 25.16
C TYR A 443 -7.40 7.60 25.25
N PRO A 444 -7.05 8.56 24.38
CA PRO A 444 -5.73 9.19 24.39
C PRO A 444 -5.39 9.83 25.74
N GLU A 445 -6.38 10.37 26.44
CA GLU A 445 -6.20 11.00 27.76
C GLU A 445 -5.70 10.04 28.86
N LYS A 446 -5.78 8.73 28.64
CA LYS A 446 -5.31 7.71 29.61
C LYS A 446 -3.81 7.52 29.56
N PHE A 447 -3.17 7.93 28.48
CA PHE A 447 -1.73 7.82 28.28
C PHE A 447 -0.99 9.10 28.69
N GLU A 448 -1.70 10.11 29.20
CA GLU A 448 -1.14 11.33 29.75
C GLU A 448 -0.85 11.21 31.25
N GLY A 449 0.31 11.74 31.67
CA GLY A 449 0.73 11.79 33.08
C GLY A 449 1.13 10.45 33.69
N GLU A 450 1.21 10.40 35.02
CA GLU A 450 1.71 9.24 35.78
C GLU A 450 0.90 7.95 35.57
N LYS A 451 -0.40 8.08 35.31
CA LYS A 451 -1.29 6.92 35.07
C LYS A 451 -0.94 6.20 33.77
N GLY A 452 -0.64 6.95 32.71
CA GLY A 452 -0.16 6.40 31.45
C GLY A 452 1.17 5.69 31.61
N GLN A 453 2.12 6.31 32.33
CA GLN A 453 3.41 5.71 32.63
C GLN A 453 3.29 4.41 33.44
N ASN A 454 2.35 4.33 34.38
CA ASN A 454 2.12 3.11 35.16
C ASN A 454 1.50 1.99 34.31
N LEU A 455 0.58 2.32 33.40
CA LEU A 455 0.00 1.35 32.47
C LEU A 455 1.08 0.81 31.49
N MET A 456 1.94 1.70 31.00
CA MET A 456 3.09 1.34 30.19
C MET A 456 4.05 0.43 30.98
N LYS A 457 4.43 0.79 32.21
CA LYS A 457 5.29 -0.06 33.06
C LYS A 457 4.69 -1.45 33.31
N LEU A 458 3.37 -1.54 33.47
CA LEU A 458 2.67 -2.82 33.66
C LEU A 458 2.81 -3.75 32.45
N ALA A 459 2.80 -3.21 31.23
CA ALA A 459 2.92 -3.99 30.02
C ALA A 459 4.32 -4.59 29.78
N LYS A 460 5.34 -4.12 30.52
CA LYS A 460 6.75 -4.55 30.41
C LYS A 460 7.30 -4.47 28.97
N LEU A 461 6.84 -3.51 28.17
CA LEU A 461 7.32 -3.29 26.79
C LEU A 461 8.61 -2.46 26.75
N PRO A 462 9.47 -2.64 25.73
CA PRO A 462 10.65 -1.81 25.53
C PRO A 462 10.29 -0.35 25.20
N PRO A 463 11.21 0.59 25.41
CA PRO A 463 10.95 2.02 25.23
C PRO A 463 10.55 2.42 23.80
N GLU A 464 11.03 1.68 22.80
CA GLU A 464 10.67 1.91 21.38
C GLU A 464 9.18 1.69 21.13
N ASP A 465 8.59 0.62 21.69
CA ASP A 465 7.16 0.33 21.59
C ASP A 465 6.31 1.37 22.31
N MET A 466 6.80 1.84 23.47
CA MET A 466 6.12 2.89 24.22
C MET A 466 6.07 4.20 23.45
N SER A 467 7.12 4.49 22.69
CA SER A 467 7.14 5.61 21.75
C SER A 467 6.06 5.44 20.69
N ALA A 468 5.90 4.24 20.12
CA ALA A 468 4.84 3.95 19.14
C ALA A 468 3.43 4.21 19.69
N VAL A 469 3.12 3.75 20.91
CA VAL A 469 1.82 4.02 21.56
C VAL A 469 1.59 5.52 21.76
N THR A 470 2.63 6.24 22.19
CA THR A 470 2.56 7.69 22.40
C THR A 470 2.37 8.43 21.08
N ASN A 471 3.03 7.97 20.02
CA ASN A 471 3.01 8.57 18.68
C ASN A 471 1.69 8.34 17.93
N MET A 472 0.80 7.47 18.43
CA MET A 472 -0.58 7.36 17.91
C MET A 472 -1.31 8.72 17.94
N ARG A 473 -0.94 9.60 18.88
CA ARG A 473 -1.45 10.98 18.92
C ARG A 473 -1.13 11.80 17.67
N LEU A 474 -0.02 11.49 16.99
CA LEU A 474 0.41 12.20 15.78
C LEU A 474 -0.47 11.84 14.57
N LEU A 475 -1.10 10.65 14.61
CA LEU A 475 -2.08 10.19 13.63
C LEU A 475 -3.50 10.64 13.97
N GLY A 476 -3.74 11.12 15.19
CA GLY A 476 -5.05 11.57 15.65
C GLY A 476 -5.32 13.04 15.37
N ALA A 477 -6.60 13.36 15.20
CA ALA A 477 -7.03 14.74 15.41
C ALA A 477 -6.73 15.11 16.87
N ALA A 478 -6.26 16.35 17.10
CA ALA A 478 -6.02 16.85 18.44
C ALA A 478 -7.24 16.54 19.32
N PRO A 479 -7.06 16.03 20.55
CA PRO A 479 -8.19 15.81 21.44
C PRO A 479 -8.91 17.14 21.59
N ASP A 480 -10.23 17.15 21.41
CA ASP A 480 -11.06 18.32 21.71
C ASP A 480 -10.67 18.78 23.11
N SER A 481 -9.90 19.88 23.17
CA SER A 481 -9.49 20.44 24.44
C SER A 481 -10.79 20.73 25.17
N LYS A 482 -10.93 20.14 26.35
CA LYS A 482 -12.12 20.33 27.19
C LYS A 482 -12.38 21.83 27.22
N LYS A 483 -13.54 22.25 26.68
CA LYS A 483 -14.11 23.55 27.03
C LYS A 483 -14.11 23.58 28.55
N SER A 484 -13.20 24.35 29.14
CA SER A 484 -13.26 24.68 30.55
C SER A 484 -14.57 25.44 30.70
N SER A 485 -15.59 24.76 31.22
CA SER A 485 -16.85 25.39 31.56
C SER A 485 -16.60 26.34 32.74
N LEU A 486 -16.14 27.55 32.44
CA LEU A 486 -16.29 28.67 33.34
C LEU A 486 -17.77 29.06 33.32
N GLY A 487 -18.45 28.80 34.43
CA GLY A 487 -19.68 29.48 34.85
C GLY A 487 -20.98 29.05 34.18
N SER A 488 -21.63 28.01 34.72
CA SER A 488 -23.07 28.05 35.04
C SER A 488 -23.45 26.82 35.86
N PHE A 489 -23.98 27.03 37.07
CA PHE A 489 -24.49 25.98 37.94
C PHE A 489 -25.72 25.33 37.27
N SER A 490 -25.59 24.08 36.84
CA SER A 490 -26.73 23.20 36.56
C SER A 490 -26.50 21.88 37.30
N LEU A 491 -27.18 21.73 38.45
CA LEU A 491 -27.30 20.48 39.18
C LEU A 491 -28.15 19.50 38.34
N LYS A 492 -27.49 18.65 37.55
CA LYS A 492 -28.08 17.41 37.04
C LYS A 492 -27.13 16.26 37.34
N PHE A 493 -27.58 15.37 38.23
CA PHE A 493 -26.93 14.10 38.52
C PHE A 493 -27.09 13.16 37.30
N ASP A 494 -26.21 13.27 36.32
CA ASP A 494 -26.08 12.24 35.27
C ASP A 494 -25.08 11.18 35.72
N ILE A 495 -25.59 10.16 36.42
CA ILE A 495 -24.89 8.91 36.76
C ILE A 495 -24.96 7.97 35.55
N HIS A 496 -24.49 8.44 34.40
CA HIS A 496 -24.21 7.57 33.26
C HIS A 496 -22.84 7.95 32.71
N LYS A 497 -21.81 7.14 33.05
CA LYS A 497 -20.56 7.11 32.29
C LYS A 497 -20.95 6.90 30.83
N LYS A 498 -20.84 7.94 30.00
CA LYS A 498 -21.03 7.86 28.56
C LYS A 498 -20.08 6.77 28.04
N LYS A 499 -20.60 5.59 27.68
CA LYS A 499 -19.85 4.56 26.96
C LYS A 499 -19.35 5.23 25.68
N ARG A 500 -18.03 5.42 25.55
CA ARG A 500 -17.41 6.07 24.40
C ARG A 500 -17.23 4.98 23.31
N ALA A 501 -18.34 4.45 22.80
CA ALA A 501 -18.30 3.51 21.69
C ALA A 501 -17.82 4.27 20.45
N VAL A 502 -16.66 3.89 19.92
CA VAL A 502 -16.09 4.52 18.71
C VAL A 502 -16.81 4.01 17.46
N ARG A 503 -17.41 2.82 17.53
CA ARG A 503 -18.20 2.20 16.47
C ARG A 503 -19.65 2.02 16.86
N LYS A 504 -20.53 2.17 15.87
CA LYS A 504 -21.92 1.73 15.97
C LYS A 504 -21.97 0.28 15.49
N GLN A 505 -22.65 -0.57 16.25
CA GLN A 505 -22.97 -1.93 15.81
C GLN A 505 -23.95 -1.83 14.63
N GLN A 506 -23.65 -2.50 13.50
CA GLN A 506 -24.61 -2.59 12.41
C GLN A 506 -25.78 -3.48 12.85
N ASN A 507 -26.99 -2.91 12.90
CA ASN A 507 -28.21 -3.67 13.13
C ASN A 507 -28.70 -4.20 11.77
N GLY A 508 -28.24 -5.39 11.34
CA GLY A 508 -28.77 -5.97 10.10
C GLY A 508 -28.13 -7.24 9.55
N GLY A 509 -26.89 -7.58 9.92
CA GLY A 509 -26.26 -8.84 9.52
C GLY A 509 -26.54 -9.95 10.54
N GLU A 510 -26.80 -11.18 10.09
CA GLU A 510 -26.77 -12.35 10.97
C GLU A 510 -25.42 -12.34 11.73
N GLU A 511 -25.45 -12.30 13.06
CA GLU A 511 -24.25 -12.31 13.89
C GLU A 511 -23.60 -13.71 13.85
N THR A 512 -23.03 -14.09 12.71
CA THR A 512 -22.45 -15.43 12.55
C THR A 512 -21.16 -15.57 13.36
N TRP A 513 -20.42 -14.47 13.59
CA TRP A 513 -19.09 -14.50 14.22
C TRP A 513 -18.89 -13.38 15.26
N GLN A 514 -18.83 -13.74 16.55
CA GLN A 514 -18.68 -12.78 17.67
C GLN A 514 -17.35 -12.00 17.66
N LEU A 515 -16.30 -12.60 17.10
CA LEU A 515 -14.95 -12.02 17.02
C LEU A 515 -14.75 -11.11 15.78
N SER A 516 -15.77 -10.99 14.92
CA SER A 516 -15.70 -10.28 13.64
C SER A 516 -16.83 -9.25 13.52
N ARG A 517 -17.08 -8.50 14.61
CA ARG A 517 -18.08 -7.41 14.64
C ARG A 517 -17.54 -6.10 14.03
N PHE A 518 -16.23 -5.93 14.03
CA PHE A 518 -15.57 -4.70 13.58
C PHE A 518 -15.64 -4.55 12.06
N TYR A 519 -16.15 -3.40 11.61
CA TYR A 519 -16.07 -2.98 10.22
C TYR A 519 -15.20 -1.72 10.09
N PRO A 520 -14.22 -1.68 9.17
CA PRO A 520 -13.39 -0.51 8.92
C PRO A 520 -14.22 0.73 8.54
N MET A 521 -13.78 1.94 8.90
CA MET A 521 -14.56 3.17 8.59
C MET A 521 -14.76 3.37 7.08
N ILE A 522 -13.83 2.84 6.27
CA ILE A 522 -13.88 3.00 4.80
C ILE A 522 -15.09 2.30 4.19
N GLU A 523 -15.54 1.19 4.77
CA GLU A 523 -16.72 0.45 4.31
C GLU A 523 -17.99 1.22 4.64
N VAL A 524 -18.09 1.74 5.86
CA VAL A 524 -19.20 2.63 6.27
C VAL A 524 -19.29 3.86 5.34
N MET A 525 -18.14 4.42 4.97
CA MET A 525 -18.09 5.55 4.03
C MET A 525 -18.49 5.17 2.60
N ALA A 526 -18.16 3.94 2.16
CA ALA A 526 -18.51 3.44 0.85
C ALA A 526 -20.03 3.15 0.73
N ASP A 527 -20.62 2.56 1.77
CA ASP A 527 -22.03 2.13 1.77
C ASP A 527 -23.01 3.28 1.95
N GLU A 528 -22.74 4.19 2.90
CA GLU A 528 -23.74 5.21 3.25
C GLU A 528 -23.69 6.43 2.32
N GLY A 529 -22.69 6.55 1.42
CA GLY A 529 -22.45 7.78 0.66
C GLY A 529 -22.32 9.03 1.54
N THR A 530 -22.09 8.84 2.85
CA THR A 530 -22.31 9.89 3.85
C THR A 530 -21.19 10.92 3.80
N VAL A 531 -21.64 12.13 3.50
CA VAL A 531 -20.96 13.43 3.56
C VAL A 531 -20.40 13.70 4.97
N LEU A 532 -19.25 13.13 5.31
CA LEU A 532 -18.46 13.57 6.47
C LEU A 532 -17.48 14.66 6.01
N GLN A 533 -17.92 15.92 5.99
CA GLN A 533 -17.08 17.11 5.70
C GLN A 533 -16.11 16.92 4.51
N ILE A 534 -16.58 16.29 3.44
CA ILE A 534 -15.82 16.16 2.20
C ILE A 534 -15.99 17.47 1.45
N GLN A 535 -14.92 18.27 1.41
CA GLN A 535 -14.94 19.49 0.61
C GLN A 535 -14.79 19.14 -0.87
N ARG A 536 -15.54 19.86 -1.70
CA ARG A 536 -15.39 19.82 -3.15
C ARG A 536 -14.07 20.49 -3.51
N TYR A 537 -13.29 19.85 -4.39
CA TYR A 537 -12.23 20.57 -5.09
C TYR A 537 -12.91 21.36 -6.23
N ASP A 538 -13.29 22.60 -5.96
CA ASP A 538 -13.84 23.53 -6.97
C ASP A 538 -12.74 24.49 -7.43
N ILE A 539 -12.84 24.98 -8.68
CA ILE A 539 -11.83 25.86 -9.32
C ILE A 539 -11.55 27.12 -8.50
N ASP A 540 -12.50 27.58 -7.67
CA ASP A 540 -12.32 28.73 -6.78
C ASP A 540 -11.34 28.45 -5.61
N PHE A 541 -11.15 27.18 -5.24
CA PHE A 541 -10.19 26.77 -4.21
C PHE A 541 -8.73 26.84 -4.69
N LEU A 542 -8.52 26.80 -6.01
CA LEU A 542 -7.21 27.01 -6.65
C LEU A 542 -6.70 28.44 -6.41
N ALA A 543 -7.60 29.43 -6.42
CA ALA A 543 -7.28 30.82 -6.05
C ALA A 543 -6.94 30.94 -4.56
N PHE A 544 -7.65 30.20 -3.70
CA PHE A 544 -7.40 30.17 -2.26
C PHE A 544 -6.06 29.50 -1.91
N ILE A 545 -5.74 28.34 -2.48
CA ILE A 545 -4.45 27.67 -2.23
C ILE A 545 -3.27 28.42 -2.87
N GLN A 546 -3.44 29.02 -4.06
CA GLN A 546 -2.42 29.89 -4.62
C GLN A 546 -2.19 31.12 -3.73
N SER A 547 -3.23 31.68 -3.10
CA SER A 547 -3.08 32.78 -2.14
C SER A 547 -2.29 32.40 -0.87
N ILE A 548 -2.46 31.17 -0.37
CA ILE A 548 -1.68 30.64 0.77
C ILE A 548 -0.23 30.34 0.37
N SER A 549 -0.01 29.80 -0.83
CA SER A 549 1.33 29.58 -1.40
C SER A 549 2.08 30.89 -1.66
N LEU A 550 1.38 31.97 -2.02
CA LEU A 550 1.96 33.30 -2.20
C LEU A 550 2.31 33.93 -0.84
N PHE A 551 1.47 33.75 0.18
CA PHE A 551 1.75 34.27 1.54
C PHE A 551 3.04 33.68 2.15
N SER A 552 3.36 32.41 1.89
CA SER A 552 4.62 31.79 2.32
C SER A 552 5.85 32.28 1.52
N ARG A 553 5.67 32.73 0.27
CA ARG A 553 6.75 33.32 -0.54
C ARG A 553 7.02 34.78 -0.13
N ASP A 554 5.97 35.54 0.14
CA ASP A 554 6.10 36.96 0.53
C ASP A 554 6.72 37.09 1.93
N LEU A 555 6.48 36.17 2.86
CA LEU A 555 7.19 36.16 4.16
C LEU A 555 8.69 35.84 4.01
N LEU A 556 9.08 35.06 3.00
CA LEU A 556 10.49 34.74 2.72
C LEU A 556 11.20 35.88 1.96
N GLU A 557 10.48 36.69 1.18
CA GLU A 557 11.04 37.91 0.56
C GLU A 557 11.10 39.11 1.52
N VAL A 558 10.17 39.23 2.47
CA VAL A 558 10.19 40.31 3.47
C VAL A 558 11.32 40.12 4.51
N VAL A 559 11.81 38.89 4.72
CA VAL A 559 12.98 38.59 5.56
C VAL A 559 14.29 38.52 4.74
N GLY A 560 14.29 39.07 3.52
CA GLY A 560 15.46 39.27 2.68
C GLY A 560 16.49 40.23 3.32
N LEU A 561 17.33 39.68 4.20
CA LEU A 561 18.62 40.23 4.61
C LEU A 561 19.41 40.69 3.37
N LYS A 562 19.44 42.01 3.15
CA LYS A 562 20.39 42.66 2.23
C LYS A 562 21.80 42.35 2.72
N CYS A 563 22.45 41.39 2.06
CA CYS A 563 23.90 41.28 2.11
C CYS A 563 24.48 42.46 1.33
N GLY A 564 25.03 43.45 2.03
CA GLY A 564 25.59 44.65 1.44
C GLY A 564 26.65 45.29 2.31
N LYS A 565 27.91 44.85 2.10
CA LYS A 565 29.19 45.56 2.30
C LYS A 565 29.54 46.11 3.70
N LYS A 566 30.70 45.64 4.17
CA LYS A 566 31.68 46.25 5.11
C LYS A 566 31.41 47.72 5.48
N CYS A 567 31.30 47.97 6.79
CA CYS A 567 31.94 49.11 7.47
C CYS A 567 32.04 48.80 8.98
N ASP A 568 33.28 48.71 9.47
CA ASP A 568 33.60 48.88 10.88
C ASP A 568 33.08 50.24 11.36
N CYS A 569 32.53 50.30 12.58
CA CYS A 569 32.98 51.19 13.65
C CYS A 569 32.02 51.14 14.85
N THR A 570 32.65 50.95 16.01
CA THR A 570 32.18 51.09 17.38
C THR A 570 31.44 52.40 17.67
N GLY A 571 30.40 52.35 18.52
CA GLY A 571 30.26 53.30 19.63
C GLY A 571 29.06 54.28 19.64
N ASN A 572 28.27 54.14 20.72
CA ASN A 572 27.54 55.17 21.48
C ASN A 572 26.16 55.71 21.03
N LYS A 573 25.19 55.49 21.95
CA LYS A 573 24.14 56.39 22.49
C LYS A 573 23.36 57.30 21.53
N LYS A 574 22.03 57.10 21.45
CA LYS A 574 21.00 58.02 22.04
C LYS A 574 19.56 57.57 21.76
N GLN A 575 18.70 57.94 22.72
CA GLN A 575 17.23 57.85 22.76
C GLN A 575 16.51 58.61 21.64
N SER A 576 15.35 58.11 21.19
CA SER A 576 14.05 58.81 20.99
C SER A 576 13.13 57.91 20.15
N LYS A 577 12.00 57.40 20.67
CA LYS A 577 10.66 58.00 20.90
C LYS A 577 9.76 58.04 19.63
N PHE A 578 8.63 57.33 19.73
CA PHE A 578 7.33 57.46 19.03
C PHE A 578 7.30 57.17 17.52
N SER A 579 6.26 56.60 16.89
CA SER A 579 5.00 55.93 17.29
C SER A 579 4.21 55.62 16.02
N LEU A 580 3.41 54.54 16.08
CA LEU A 580 2.40 54.05 15.14
C LEU A 580 2.92 53.42 13.84
#